data_AF-A0A1I0B9I4-F1
#
_entry.id   AF-A0A1I0B9I4-F1
#
_cell.length_a   1.000
_cell.length_b   1.000
_cell.length_c   1.000
_cell.angle_alpha   90.00
_cell.angle_beta   90.00
_cell.angle_gamma   90.00
#
_symmetry.space_group_name_H-M   'P 1'
#
loop_
_entity.id
_entity.type
_entity.pdbx_description
1 polymer ?
#
loop_
_entity_poly.entity_id
_entity_poly.type
_entity_poly.pdbx_seq_one_letter_code
_entity_poly.pdbx_strand_id
1 'polypeptide(L)'
;MLQCFMSALRSDPRESAIQVIHMLDALKQSINDLHKVDRPRLEDECDALLARIEQARTEGTLTGEQATQLFYDVRNERSRCFRSGSQRRMGNPGAGLPSRDSIGMSPMIN
;
A
#
# COMPACT_ATOMS: atom_id res chain seq x y z
N MET A 1 -12.86 12.63 48.13
CA MET A 1 -11.78 11.75 47.61
C MET A 1 -12.28 10.49 46.88
N LEU A 2 -13.59 10.22 46.77
CA LEU A 2 -14.12 9.03 46.05
C LEU A 2 -14.66 9.33 44.64
N GLN A 3 -14.73 10.60 44.23
CA GLN A 3 -15.35 10.98 42.95
C GLN A 3 -14.42 10.80 41.73
N CYS A 4 -13.10 10.68 41.93
CA CYS A 4 -12.16 10.48 40.82
C CYS A 4 -11.98 9.00 40.42
N PHE A 5 -12.41 8.05 41.27
CA PHE A 5 -12.13 6.63 41.04
C PHE A 5 -13.16 5.93 40.13
N MET A 6 -14.34 6.55 39.90
CA MET A 6 -15.37 6.00 38.99
C MET A 6 -15.34 6.57 37.57
N SER A 7 -14.50 7.58 37.30
CA SER A 7 -14.28 8.05 35.93
C SER A 7 -13.41 7.10 35.10
N ALA A 8 -12.69 6.18 35.75
CA ALA A 8 -11.73 5.27 35.10
C ALA A 8 -12.33 3.93 34.62
N LEU A 9 -13.62 3.66 34.90
CA LEU A 9 -14.28 2.41 34.49
C LEU A 9 -15.27 2.57 33.33
N ARG A 10 -15.30 3.74 32.67
CA ARG A 10 -16.37 4.07 31.73
C ARG A 10 -15.87 4.77 30.46
N SER A 11 -14.78 4.29 29.86
CA SER A 11 -14.77 4.31 28.40
C SER A 11 -15.86 3.32 27.98
N ASP A 12 -16.92 3.82 27.34
CA ASP A 12 -18.00 2.97 26.86
C ASP A 12 -17.39 1.88 25.96
N PRO A 13 -17.64 0.58 26.19
CA PRO A 13 -17.08 -0.49 25.37
C PRO A 13 -17.35 -0.28 23.88
N ARG A 14 -18.45 0.40 23.54
CA ARG A 14 -18.80 0.79 22.17
C ARG A 14 -17.89 1.88 21.62
N GLU A 15 -17.51 2.86 22.43
CA GLU A 15 -16.60 3.94 22.04
C GLU A 15 -15.19 3.40 21.80
N SER A 16 -14.73 2.48 22.65
CA SER A 16 -13.47 1.75 22.43
C SER A 16 -13.50 0.89 21.16
N ALA A 17 -14.61 0.20 20.87
CA ALA A 17 -14.75 -0.59 19.65
C ALA A 17 -14.73 0.27 18.37
N ILE A 18 -15.40 1.42 18.37
CA ILE A 18 -15.38 2.37 17.24
C ILE A 18 -13.95 2.87 16.99
N GLN A 19 -13.20 3.16 18.07
CA GLN A 19 -11.82 3.61 17.96
C GLN A 19 -10.91 2.53 17.35
N VAL A 20 -11.09 1.26 17.73
CA VAL A 20 -10.36 0.13 17.13
C VAL A 20 -10.70 -0.01 15.64
N ILE A 21 -11.97 0.11 15.26
CA ILE A 21 -12.41 0.04 13.86
C ILE A 21 -11.76 1.15 13.03
N HIS A 22 -11.83 2.40 13.49
CA HIS A 22 -11.22 3.53 12.80
C HIS A 22 -9.70 3.39 12.66
N MET A 23 -9.02 2.88 13.70
CA MET A 23 -7.58 2.61 13.64
C MET A 23 -7.26 1.54 12.60
N LEU A 24 -8.02 0.45 12.57
CA LEU A 24 -7.83 -0.65 11.62
C LEU A 24 -8.02 -0.15 10.18
N ASP A 25 -9.06 0.64 9.93
CA ASP A 25 -9.32 1.21 8.61
C ASP A 25 -8.23 2.20 8.18
N ALA A 26 -7.72 3.03 9.10
CA ALA A 26 -6.61 3.93 8.81
C ALA A 26 -5.32 3.17 8.44
N LEU A 27 -5.02 2.06 9.13
CA LEU A 27 -3.87 1.22 8.81
C LEU A 27 -4.02 0.55 7.44
N LYS A 28 -5.18 -0.04 7.15
CA LYS A 28 -5.48 -0.63 5.84
C LYS A 28 -5.39 0.39 4.71
N GLN A 29 -5.92 1.59 4.93
CA GLN A 29 -5.83 2.66 3.95
C GLN A 29 -4.39 3.10 3.71
N SER A 30 -3.60 3.23 4.78
CA SER A 30 -2.17 3.59 4.66
C SER A 30 -1.38 2.52 3.91
N ILE A 31 -1.68 1.23 4.11
CA ILE A 31 -1.09 0.12 3.33
C ILE A 31 -1.45 0.29 1.85
N ASN A 32 -2.73 0.49 1.54
CA ASN A 32 -3.16 0.70 0.17
C ASN A 32 -2.47 1.90 -0.47
N ASP A 33 -2.19 2.96 0.28
CA ASP A 33 -1.54 4.17 -0.25
C ASP A 33 -0.02 4.03 -0.49
N LEU A 34 0.60 2.92 -0.09
CA LEU A 34 2.02 2.65 -0.36
C LEU A 34 2.38 2.70 -1.85
N HIS A 35 1.45 2.36 -2.75
CA HIS A 35 1.68 2.46 -4.19
C HIS A 35 1.87 3.90 -4.71
N LYS A 36 1.50 4.89 -3.90
CA LYS A 36 1.65 6.32 -4.20
C LYS A 36 2.98 6.87 -3.70
N VAL A 37 3.68 6.14 -2.83
CA VAL A 37 4.96 6.53 -2.27
C VAL A 37 6.07 6.35 -3.31
N ASP A 38 6.97 7.32 -3.39
CA ASP A 38 8.15 7.21 -4.24
C ASP A 38 9.04 6.05 -3.80
N ARG A 39 9.56 5.30 -4.77
CA ARG A 39 10.36 4.09 -4.54
C ARG A 39 11.51 4.25 -3.53
N PRO A 40 12.27 5.36 -3.49
CA PRO A 40 13.34 5.54 -2.50
C PRO A 40 12.85 5.63 -1.05
N ARG A 41 11.60 6.05 -0.85
CA ARG A 41 10.98 6.20 0.48
C ARG A 41 10.11 5.02 0.87
N LEU A 42 9.83 4.11 -0.06
CA LEU A 42 8.90 3.00 0.15
C LEU A 42 9.32 2.10 1.32
N GLU A 43 10.62 1.84 1.48
CA GLU A 43 11.12 1.01 2.57
C GLU A 43 10.90 1.68 3.93
N ASP A 44 11.24 2.97 4.05
CA ASP A 44 11.02 3.75 5.28
C ASP A 44 9.54 3.82 5.66
N GLU A 45 8.64 4.06 4.69
CA GLU A 45 7.20 4.10 4.95
C GLU A 45 6.63 2.72 5.34
N CYS A 46 7.17 1.64 4.77
CA CYS A 46 6.83 0.28 5.18
C CYS A 46 7.26 0.03 6.63
N ASP A 47 8.48 0.40 7.00
CA ASP A 47 9.01 0.19 8.36
C ASP A 47 8.24 1.03 9.39
N ALA A 48 7.87 2.27 9.04
CA ALA A 48 7.01 3.11 9.86
C ALA A 48 5.62 2.47 10.09
N LEU A 49 5.02 1.87 9.05
CA LEU A 49 3.75 1.16 9.19
C LEU A 49 3.88 -0.08 10.06
N LEU A 50 4.94 -0.87 9.89
CA LEU A 50 5.20 -2.05 10.73
C LEU A 50 5.34 -1.64 12.21
N ALA A 51 6.07 -0.55 12.49
CA ALA A 51 6.21 -0.03 13.85
C ALA A 51 4.87 0.40 14.45
N ARG A 52 4.01 1.08 13.68
CA ARG A 52 2.67 1.50 14.15
C ARG A 52 1.75 0.30 14.43
N ILE A 53 1.80 -0.74 13.59
CA ILE A 53 1.03 -1.98 13.79
C ILE A 53 1.50 -2.69 15.07
N GLU A 54 2.82 -2.79 15.26
CA GLU A 54 3.43 -3.41 16.45
C GLU A 54 3.10 -2.65 17.74
N GLN A 55 3.13 -1.32 17.68
CA GLN A 55 2.72 -0.48 18.80
C GLN A 55 1.25 -0.71 19.15
N ALA A 56 0.34 -0.67 18.16
CA ALA A 56 -1.09 -0.88 18.38
C ALA A 56 -1.40 -2.30 18.92
N ARG A 57 -0.60 -3.31 18.54
CA ARG A 57 -0.64 -4.65 19.13
C ARG A 57 -0.20 -4.65 20.60
N THR A 58 0.91 -4.01 20.91
CA THR A 58 1.48 -3.93 22.26
C THR A 58 0.54 -3.19 23.23
N GLU A 59 -0.13 -2.14 22.74
CA GLU A 59 -1.14 -1.39 23.47
C GLU A 59 -2.47 -2.16 23.64
N GLY A 60 -2.60 -3.34 23.04
CA GLY A 60 -3.81 -4.17 23.10
C GLY A 60 -4.97 -3.63 22.25
N THR A 61 -4.73 -2.62 21.42
CA THR A 61 -5.72 -2.06 20.47
C THR A 61 -6.01 -3.03 19.33
N LEU A 62 -4.98 -3.73 18.85
CA LEU A 62 -5.11 -4.80 17.86
C LEU A 62 -4.91 -6.16 18.49
N THR A 63 -5.68 -7.15 18.04
CA THR A 63 -5.37 -8.55 18.36
C THR A 63 -4.11 -9.00 17.64
N GLY A 64 -3.45 -10.04 18.16
CA GLY A 64 -2.27 -10.64 17.51
C GLY A 64 -2.56 -11.12 16.08
N GLU A 65 -3.77 -11.62 15.83
CA GLU A 65 -4.22 -12.05 14.50
C GLU A 65 -4.36 -10.87 13.54
N GLN A 66 -5.00 -9.78 13.99
CA GLN A 66 -5.15 -8.57 13.18
C GLN A 66 -3.79 -7.95 12.83
N ALA A 67 -2.88 -7.86 13.80
CA ALA A 67 -1.53 -7.35 13.57
C ALA A 67 -0.75 -8.24 12.58
N THR A 68 -0.85 -9.57 12.74
CA THR A 68 -0.20 -10.53 11.83
C THR A 68 -0.70 -10.37 10.40
N GLN A 69 -2.01 -10.23 10.20
CA GLN A 69 -2.59 -10.00 8.87
C GLN A 69 -2.07 -8.71 8.26
N LEU A 70 -2.05 -7.60 9.01
CA LEU A 70 -1.54 -6.32 8.53
C LEU A 70 -0.05 -6.37 8.17
N PHE A 71 0.76 -7.14 8.91
CA PHE A 71 2.17 -7.37 8.54
C PHE A 71 2.33 -8.08 7.19
N TYR A 72 1.48 -9.07 6.90
CA TYR A 72 1.45 -9.72 5.59
C TYR A 72 1.02 -8.74 4.49
N ASP A 73 0.00 -7.92 4.77
CA ASP A 73 -0.52 -6.95 3.80
C ASP A 73 0.54 -5.89 3.43
N VAL A 74 1.27 -5.35 4.41
CA VAL A 74 2.41 -4.43 4.15
C VAL A 74 3.46 -5.08 3.26
N ARG A 75 3.88 -6.31 3.57
CA ARG A 75 4.91 -7.04 2.79
C ARG A 75 4.44 -7.36 1.37
N ASN A 76 3.17 -7.72 1.21
CA ASN A 76 2.55 -7.98 -0.07
C ASN A 76 2.48 -6.71 -0.92
N GLU A 77 2.04 -5.59 -0.35
CA GLU A 77 1.92 -4.34 -1.08
C GLU A 77 3.29 -3.78 -1.48
N ARG A 78 4.28 -3.86 -0.58
CA ARG A 78 5.68 -3.56 -0.91
C ARG A 78 6.15 -4.38 -2.13
N SER A 79 5.88 -5.67 -2.13
CA SER A 79 6.23 -6.56 -3.25
C SER A 79 5.53 -6.17 -4.56
N ARG A 80 4.27 -5.73 -4.50
CA ARG A 80 3.52 -5.23 -5.65
C ARG A 80 4.13 -3.93 -6.19
N CYS A 81 4.50 -2.99 -5.33
CA CYS A 81 5.12 -1.74 -5.72
C CYS A 81 6.43 -1.96 -6.51
N PHE A 82 7.27 -2.91 -6.08
CA PHE A 82 8.49 -3.27 -6.80
C PHE A 82 8.25 -3.96 -8.14
N ARG A 83 7.23 -4.83 -8.23
CA ARG A 83 6.83 -5.48 -9.50
C ARG A 83 6.29 -4.46 -10.50
N SER A 84 5.39 -3.57 -10.07
CA SER A 84 4.79 -2.52 -10.90
C SER A 84 5.83 -1.50 -11.40
N GLY A 85 6.82 -1.16 -10.57
CA GLY A 85 7.94 -0.31 -10.97
C GLY A 85 8.84 -0.93 -12.05
N SER A 86 8.91 -2.27 -12.13
CA SER A 86 9.66 -2.98 -13.17
C SER A 86 8.97 -2.89 -14.54
N GLN A 87 7.63 -2.86 -14.58
CA GLN A 87 6.88 -2.81 -15.83
C GLN A 87 6.86 -1.40 -16.44
N ARG A 88 6.88 -0.33 -15.64
CA ARG A 88 6.94 1.05 -16.15
C ARG A 88 8.29 1.42 -16.78
N ARG A 89 9.38 0.73 -16.45
CA ARG A 89 10.69 0.94 -17.11
C ARG A 89 10.86 0.15 -18.42
N MET A 90 9.94 -0.76 -18.72
CA MET A 90 9.96 -1.57 -19.96
C MET A 90 8.81 -1.17 -20.90
N GLY A 91 8.39 0.10 -20.84
CA GLY A 91 7.43 0.70 -21.75
C GLY A 91 8.10 1.72 -22.67
N ASN A 92 8.51 1.24 -23.85
CA ASN A 92 8.83 1.97 -25.08
C ASN A 92 10.24 2.59 -25.23
N PRO A 93 11.05 2.02 -26.14
CA PRO A 93 11.53 2.81 -27.27
C PRO A 93 11.22 2.14 -28.62
N GLY A 94 10.46 2.83 -29.47
CA GLY A 94 10.20 2.52 -30.88
C GLY A 94 8.76 2.06 -31.13
N ALA A 95 7.79 2.88 -31.54
CA ALA A 95 7.86 4.00 -32.47
C ALA A 95 8.78 3.69 -33.67
N GLY A 96 8.36 2.72 -34.49
CA GLY A 96 9.08 2.34 -35.70
C GLY A 96 8.44 1.16 -36.43
N LEU A 97 7.13 1.18 -36.62
CA LEU A 97 6.55 0.40 -37.72
C LEU A 97 7.00 1.08 -39.02
N PRO A 98 7.77 0.43 -39.93
CA PRO A 98 7.80 0.90 -41.30
C PRO A 98 6.42 0.59 -41.91
N SER A 99 5.63 1.65 -42.10
CA SER A 99 4.45 1.61 -42.97
C SER A 99 4.96 1.20 -44.35
N ARG A 100 4.65 -0.04 -44.74
CA ARG A 100 4.96 -0.57 -46.07
C ARG A 100 3.88 -0.08 -47.03
N ASP A 101 3.87 1.22 -47.26
CA ASP A 101 3.09 1.83 -48.33
C ASP A 101 4.06 2.36 -49.38
N SER A 102 3.98 1.76 -50.57
CA SER A 102 4.05 2.41 -51.88
C SER A 102 4.97 1.72 -52.89
N ILE A 103 4.32 1.02 -53.82
CA ILE A 103 4.40 1.18 -55.27
C ILE A 103 5.82 1.30 -55.88
N GLY A 104 6.21 0.25 -56.61
CA GLY A 104 7.29 0.28 -57.58
C GLY A 104 6.95 -0.61 -58.77
N MET A 105 5.98 -0.21 -59.58
CA MET A 105 5.82 -0.69 -60.95
C MET A 105 7.16 -0.47 -61.68
N SER A 106 7.83 -1.55 -62.09
CA SER A 106 8.98 -1.45 -63.00
C SER A 106 8.47 -1.43 -64.44
N PRO A 107 8.81 -0.42 -65.25
CA PRO A 107 8.50 -0.42 -66.68
C PRO A 107 9.53 -1.26 -67.46
N MET A 108 9.11 -1.65 -68.65
CA MET A 108 9.77 -2.54 -69.61
C MET A 108 11.05 -1.97 -70.26
N ILE A 109 11.73 -2.87 -70.99
CA ILE A 109 12.64 -2.68 -72.16
C ILE A 109 14.14 -2.76 -71.86
N ASN A 110 14.77 -3.88 -72.23
CA ASN A 110 15.53 -3.99 -73.49
C ASN A 110 15.70 -5.46 -73.91
#